data_AF-A0A377J316-F1
#
_entry.id   AF-A0A377J316-F1
#
_cell.length_a   1.000
_cell.length_b   1.000
_cell.length_c   1.000
_cell.angle_alpha   90.00
_cell.angle_beta   90.00
_cell.angle_gamma   90.00
#
_symmetry.space_group_name_H-M   'P 1'
#
loop_
_entity.id
_entity.type
_entity.pdbx_description
1 polymer ?
#
loop_
_entity_poly.entity_id
_entity_poly.type
_entity_poly.pdbx_seq_one_letter_code
_entity_poly.pdbx_strand_id
1 'polypeptide(L)'
;MPDFLNFRGGYVYVFAHNGKLFAYGVKNLDNSPAKHDVYNPDKTLRQRLDKEVIFLQDLAIDGTDLHSGTSYNFQNGSTYYTKGRILPNGDLHLDFALDSYHILGKSFVWKRLSSAQVKQQELHTISTQQALETLIYNK
;
A
#
# COMPACT_ATOMS: atom_id res chain seq x y z
N MET A 1 6.10 22.97 -1.38
CA MET A 1 6.57 21.58 -1.54
C MET A 1 6.09 21.10 -2.90
N PRO A 2 6.94 20.52 -3.77
CA PRO A 2 6.47 19.86 -4.99
C PRO A 2 5.40 18.82 -4.62
N ASP A 3 4.38 18.63 -5.46
CA ASP A 3 3.36 17.60 -5.24
C ASP A 3 3.91 16.23 -5.67
N PHE A 4 4.84 15.69 -4.87
CA PHE A 4 5.53 14.44 -5.17
C PHE A 4 4.76 13.20 -4.71
N LEU A 5 3.71 13.36 -3.90
CA LEU A 5 2.87 12.29 -3.36
C LEU A 5 1.42 12.48 -3.83
N ASN A 6 1.17 12.08 -5.07
CA ASN A 6 -0.17 12.01 -5.62
C ASN A 6 -0.71 10.59 -5.42
N PHE A 7 -1.47 10.40 -4.34
CA PHE A 7 -2.24 9.17 -4.12
C PHE A 7 -3.69 9.41 -4.45
N ARG A 8 -4.28 8.53 -5.26
CA ARG A 8 -5.73 8.41 -5.31
C ARG A 8 -6.19 7.60 -4.10
N GLY A 9 -7.17 8.10 -3.37
CA GLY A 9 -7.72 7.38 -2.23
C GLY A 9 -8.31 6.03 -2.65
N GLY A 10 -8.03 4.99 -1.86
CA GLY A 10 -8.54 3.65 -2.11
C GLY A 10 -8.74 2.85 -0.83
N TYR A 11 -9.59 1.83 -0.93
CA TYR A 11 -9.67 0.76 0.04
C TYR A 11 -8.50 -0.20 -0.18
N VAL A 12 -7.82 -0.54 0.90
CA VAL A 12 -6.62 -1.38 0.89
C VAL A 12 -6.80 -2.53 1.86
N TYR A 13 -6.26 -3.70 1.51
CA TYR A 13 -6.17 -4.82 2.42
C TYR A 13 -4.76 -4.90 2.95
N VAL A 14 -4.63 -4.91 4.29
CA VAL A 14 -3.36 -4.99 5.01
C VAL A 14 -3.30 -6.32 5.73
N PHE A 15 -2.18 -7.03 5.61
CA PHE A 15 -1.96 -8.30 6.28
C PHE A 15 -0.52 -8.43 6.77
N ALA A 16 -0.33 -9.27 7.79
CA ALA A 16 0.99 -9.61 8.31
C ALA A 16 1.46 -10.95 7.72
N HIS A 17 2.73 -11.02 7.34
CA HIS A 17 3.40 -12.24 6.90
C HIS A 17 4.87 -12.19 7.34
N ASN A 18 5.35 -13.24 8.02
CA ASN A 18 6.73 -13.35 8.52
C ASN A 18 7.23 -12.11 9.31
N GLY A 19 6.39 -11.58 10.21
CA GLY A 19 6.74 -10.42 11.04
C GLY A 19 6.76 -9.06 10.32
N LYS A 20 6.25 -9.00 9.09
CA LYS A 20 6.18 -7.79 8.27
C LYS A 20 4.76 -7.53 7.80
N LEU A 21 4.39 -6.26 7.64
CA LEU A 21 3.14 -5.84 7.01
C LEU A 21 3.31 -5.67 5.50
N PHE A 22 2.25 -6.08 4.80
CA PHE A 22 2.08 -5.91 3.37
C PHE A 22 0.70 -5.32 3.11
N ALA A 23 0.54 -4.59 2.00
CA ALA A 23 -0.76 -4.13 1.56
C ALA A 23 -0.91 -4.11 0.04
N TYR A 24 -2.14 -4.37 -0.41
CA TYR A 24 -2.57 -4.20 -1.80
C TYR A 24 -3.87 -3.39 -1.87
N GLY A 25 -4.11 -2.76 -3.03
CA GLY A 25 -5.34 -2.01 -3.29
C GLY A 25 -6.50 -2.94 -3.66
N VAL A 26 -7.67 -2.74 -3.03
CA VAL A 26 -8.90 -3.52 -3.28
C VAL A 26 -9.80 -2.78 -4.26
N LYS A 27 -10.09 -1.50 -3.98
CA LYS A 27 -11.05 -0.70 -4.76
C LYS A 27 -10.75 0.79 -4.60
N ASN A 28 -11.00 1.59 -5.63
CA ASN A 28 -10.88 3.05 -5.52
C ASN A 28 -12.08 3.62 -4.75
N LEU A 29 -11.88 4.70 -3.97
CA LEU A 29 -12.98 5.34 -3.21
C LEU A 29 -14.08 5.90 -4.11
N ASP A 30 -13.73 6.32 -5.33
CA ASP A 30 -14.65 6.86 -6.33
C ASP A 30 -15.33 5.77 -7.19
N ASN A 31 -15.09 4.48 -6.88
CA ASN A 31 -15.53 3.32 -7.65
C ASN A 31 -15.04 3.27 -9.10
N SER A 32 -14.02 4.06 -9.47
CA SER A 32 -13.38 3.92 -10.78
C SER A 32 -12.73 2.54 -10.92
N PRO A 33 -12.73 1.94 -12.13
CA PRO A 33 -12.22 0.59 -12.33
C PRO A 33 -10.71 0.52 -12.12
N ALA A 34 -10.21 -0.71 -11.93
CA ALA A 34 -8.78 -1.00 -11.93
C ALA A 34 -8.13 -0.54 -13.25
N LYS A 35 -6.87 -0.12 -13.17
CA LYS A 35 -6.10 0.39 -14.31
C LYS A 35 -4.78 -0.36 -14.43
N HIS A 36 -4.25 -0.35 -15.65
CA HIS A 36 -2.92 -0.88 -15.91
C HIS A 36 -1.83 0.00 -15.27
N ASP A 37 -0.76 -0.64 -14.80
CA ASP A 37 0.42 -0.02 -14.19
C ASP A 37 1.34 0.64 -15.23
N VAL A 38 0.80 1.55 -16.03
CA VAL A 38 1.48 2.12 -17.21
C VAL A 38 2.75 2.90 -16.87
N TYR A 39 2.89 3.36 -15.62
CA TYR A 39 4.04 4.11 -15.15
C TYR A 39 5.16 3.26 -14.59
N ASN A 40 5.01 1.92 -14.57
CA ASN A 40 6.05 1.05 -14.05
C ASN A 40 7.38 1.25 -14.80
N PRO A 41 8.49 1.46 -14.07
CA PRO A 41 9.83 1.51 -14.66
C PRO A 41 10.14 0.25 -15.48
N ASP A 42 9.74 -0.93 -14.99
CA ASP A 42 9.81 -2.18 -15.73
C ASP A 42 8.64 -2.30 -16.71
N LYS A 43 8.97 -2.31 -18.00
CA LYS A 43 8.00 -2.40 -19.10
C LYS A 43 7.18 -3.68 -19.08
N THR A 44 7.74 -4.78 -18.56
CA THR A 44 7.05 -6.08 -18.51
C THR A 44 5.88 -6.07 -17.53
N LEU A 45 5.93 -5.19 -16.52
CA LEU A 45 4.91 -5.05 -15.49
C LEU A 45 3.77 -4.11 -15.87
N ARG A 46 3.91 -3.34 -16.95
CA ARG A 46 2.92 -2.32 -17.33
C ARG A 46 1.55 -2.87 -17.71
N GLN A 47 1.45 -4.18 -17.96
CA GLN A 47 0.19 -4.87 -18.25
C GLN A 47 -0.50 -5.43 -17.01
N ARG A 48 0.11 -5.33 -15.81
CA ARG A 48 -0.58 -5.71 -14.56
C ARG A 48 -1.58 -4.62 -14.15
N LEU A 49 -2.62 -5.02 -13.42
CA LEU A 49 -3.59 -4.09 -12.84
C LEU A 49 -3.07 -3.48 -11.53
N ASP A 50 -3.60 -2.31 -11.17
CA ASP A 50 -3.31 -1.54 -9.96
C ASP A 50 -4.16 -1.96 -8.74
N LYS A 51 -4.82 -3.12 -8.82
CA LYS A 51 -5.60 -3.75 -7.75
C LYS A 51 -5.12 -5.18 -7.57
N GLU A 52 -5.27 -5.69 -6.35
CA GLU A 52 -4.85 -7.05 -5.97
C GLU A 52 -3.35 -7.33 -6.17
N VAL A 53 -2.55 -6.27 -6.34
CA VAL A 53 -1.09 -6.30 -6.44
C VAL A 53 -0.50 -5.57 -5.26
N ILE A 54 0.46 -6.21 -4.57
CA ILE A 54 1.13 -5.62 -3.41
C ILE A 54 1.89 -4.37 -3.84
N PHE A 55 1.63 -3.28 -3.14
CA PHE A 55 2.32 -2.00 -3.34
C PHE A 55 3.09 -1.56 -2.10
N LEU A 56 2.60 -1.85 -0.90
CA LEU A 56 3.33 -1.65 0.36
C LEU A 56 3.88 -2.99 0.80
N GLN A 57 5.19 -3.06 0.98
CA GLN A 57 5.89 -4.30 1.33
C GLN A 57 6.96 -4.07 2.39
N ASP A 58 7.32 -5.17 3.04
CA ASP A 58 8.45 -5.31 3.95
C ASP A 58 8.46 -4.37 5.18
N LEU A 59 7.29 -3.89 5.59
CA LEU A 59 7.16 -3.01 6.74
C LEU A 59 7.30 -3.83 8.04
N ALA A 60 8.49 -3.86 8.62
CA ALA A 60 8.81 -4.65 9.81
C ALA A 60 8.04 -4.15 11.04
N ILE A 61 7.55 -5.10 11.84
CA ILE A 61 6.73 -4.84 13.03
C ILE A 61 7.59 -4.97 14.28
N ASP A 62 7.67 -3.91 15.08
CA ASP A 62 8.27 -3.93 16.42
C ASP A 62 7.28 -3.30 17.42
N GLY A 63 6.53 -4.16 18.12
CA GLY A 63 5.41 -3.73 18.96
C GLY A 63 4.34 -3.00 18.14
N THR A 64 4.20 -1.70 18.37
CA THR A 64 3.30 -0.83 17.59
C THR A 64 4.02 -0.01 16.52
N ASP A 65 5.35 0.01 16.53
CA ASP A 65 6.14 0.76 15.56
C ASP A 65 6.39 -0.08 14.29
N LEU A 66 6.40 0.62 13.15
CA LEU A 66 6.50 0.05 11.82
C LEU A 66 7.67 0.70 11.09
N HIS A 67 8.58 -0.07 10.48
CA HIS A 67 9.80 0.49 9.89
C HIS A 67 10.29 -0.29 8.66
N SER A 68 11.21 0.35 7.92
CA SER A 68 11.93 -0.25 6.78
C SER A 68 11.08 -0.76 5.61
N GLY A 69 9.82 -0.35 5.53
CA GLY A 69 8.95 -0.73 4.42
C GLY A 69 9.19 0.13 3.19
N THR A 70 8.67 -0.33 2.06
CA THR A 70 8.64 0.45 0.82
C THR A 70 7.24 0.43 0.23
N SER A 71 6.83 1.55 -0.38
CA SER A 71 5.54 1.68 -1.05
C SER A 71 5.70 2.13 -2.49
N TYR A 72 5.29 1.30 -3.44
CA TYR A 72 5.19 1.63 -4.86
C TYR A 72 3.91 2.45 -5.12
N ASN A 73 4.01 3.48 -5.96
CA ASN A 73 2.88 4.29 -6.37
C ASN A 73 2.55 4.10 -7.86
N PHE A 74 1.44 3.42 -8.12
CA PHE A 74 0.91 3.19 -9.47
C PHE A 74 0.58 4.48 -10.24
N GLN A 75 0.42 5.64 -9.59
CA GLN A 75 0.12 6.90 -10.27
C GLN A 75 1.34 7.56 -10.92
N ASN A 76 2.57 7.19 -10.52
CA ASN A 76 3.78 7.84 -11.03
C ASN A 76 5.00 6.90 -11.16
N GLY A 77 4.88 5.62 -10.79
CA GLY A 77 5.96 4.64 -10.89
C GLY A 77 7.06 4.78 -9.83
N SER A 78 6.91 5.68 -8.86
CA SER A 78 7.91 5.92 -7.81
C SER A 78 7.74 4.95 -6.64
N THR A 79 8.84 4.66 -5.94
CA THR A 79 8.83 3.90 -4.69
C THR A 79 9.29 4.79 -3.54
N TYR A 80 8.55 4.75 -2.44
CA TYR A 80 8.79 5.59 -1.26
C TYR A 80 9.22 4.74 -0.06
N TYR A 81 10.14 5.27 0.74
CA TYR A 81 10.43 4.73 2.07
C TYR A 81 9.21 4.90 2.96
N THR A 82 8.81 3.83 3.64
CA THR A 82 7.59 3.80 4.44
C THR A 82 7.91 3.35 5.86
N LYS A 83 7.43 4.12 6.83
CA LYS A 83 7.45 3.78 8.25
C LYS A 83 6.14 4.23 8.88
N GLY A 84 5.90 3.89 10.14
CA GLY A 84 4.69 4.34 10.79
C GLY A 84 4.46 3.73 12.15
N ARG A 85 3.18 3.73 12.57
CA ARG A 85 2.72 3.19 13.83
C ARG A 85 1.31 2.64 13.71
N ILE A 86 1.05 1.55 14.41
CA ILE A 86 -0.30 1.02 14.69
C ILE A 86 -0.87 1.81 15.86
N LEU A 87 -1.97 2.54 15.63
CA LEU A 87 -2.65 3.32 16.65
C LEU A 87 -3.52 2.42 17.56
N PRO A 88 -3.90 2.88 18.77
CA PRO A 88 -4.67 2.06 19.71
C PRO A 88 -6.01 1.54 19.17
N ASN A 89 -6.62 2.25 18.23
CA ASN A 89 -7.87 1.84 17.57
C ASN A 89 -7.65 0.91 16.35
N GLY A 90 -6.40 0.57 16.04
CA GLY A 90 -6.01 -0.24 14.90
C GLY A 90 -5.88 0.53 13.57
N ASP A 91 -6.03 1.86 13.58
CA ASP A 91 -5.65 2.70 12.45
C ASP A 91 -4.13 2.64 12.23
N LEU A 92 -3.67 2.91 11.01
CA LEU A 92 -2.25 3.02 10.71
C LEU A 92 -1.90 4.48 10.46
N HIS A 93 -0.95 5.02 11.21
CA HIS A 93 -0.31 6.29 10.87
C HIS A 93 0.97 5.97 10.10
N LEU A 94 0.97 6.25 8.79
CA LEU A 94 2.06 5.90 7.88
C LEU A 94 2.71 7.14 7.31
N ASP A 95 4.03 7.16 7.28
CA ASP A 95 4.83 8.18 6.64
C ASP A 95 5.50 7.64 5.38
N PHE A 96 5.36 8.38 4.28
CA PHE A 96 5.92 8.03 2.98
C PHE A 96 6.93 9.10 2.59
N ALA A 97 8.17 8.70 2.33
CA ALA A 97 9.27 9.63 2.09
C ALA A 97 10.10 9.28 0.85
N LEU A 98 10.71 10.30 0.26
CA LEU A 98 11.67 10.17 -0.83
C LEU A 98 13.04 9.66 -0.35
N ASP A 99 13.35 9.84 0.93
CA ASP A 99 14.62 9.47 1.55
C ASP A 99 14.41 8.56 2.77
N SER A 100 15.41 7.74 3.07
CA SER A 100 15.36 6.76 4.17
C SER A 100 15.39 7.40 5.56
N TYR A 101 15.75 8.69 5.67
CA TYR A 101 15.71 9.44 6.94
C TYR A 101 14.34 10.08 7.18
N HIS A 102 13.44 10.03 6.18
CA HIS A 102 12.11 10.61 6.21
C HIS A 102 12.10 12.14 6.41
N ILE A 103 13.09 12.84 5.85
CA ILE A 103 13.17 14.30 5.90
C ILE A 103 12.17 14.92 4.90
N LEU A 104 12.05 14.31 3.72
CA LEU A 104 11.16 14.73 2.64
C LEU A 104 10.03 13.73 2.49
N GLY A 105 9.09 13.78 3.44
CA GLY A 105 7.96 12.87 3.51
C GLY A 105 6.63 13.57 3.79
N LYS A 106 5.56 12.77 3.71
CA LYS A 106 4.22 13.15 4.13
C LYS A 106 3.56 11.97 4.79
N SER A 107 2.91 12.24 5.91
CA SER A 107 2.21 11.22 6.68
C SER A 107 0.70 11.24 6.45
N PHE A 108 0.09 10.06 6.51
CA PHE A 108 -1.34 9.84 6.35
C PHE A 108 -1.84 8.88 7.43
N VAL A 109 -3.11 9.03 7.81
CA VAL A 109 -3.79 8.06 8.67
C VAL A 109 -4.72 7.20 7.82
N TRP A 110 -4.43 5.90 7.75
CA TRP A 110 -5.31 4.91 7.16
C TRP A 110 -6.29 4.42 8.21
N LYS A 111 -7.58 4.62 7.93
CA LYS A 111 -8.66 4.28 8.85
C LYS A 111 -9.04 2.81 8.71
N ARG A 112 -9.05 2.10 9.82
CA ARG A 112 -9.53 0.72 9.86
C ARG A 112 -11.04 0.71 9.66
N LEU A 113 -11.50 -0.11 8.71
CA LEU A 113 -12.92 -0.32 8.49
C LEU A 113 -13.50 -1.35 9.45
N SER A 114 -14.73 -1.09 9.90
CA SER A 114 -15.57 -2.09 10.55
C SER A 114 -16.13 -3.10 9.55
N SER A 115 -16.55 -4.27 10.01
CA SER A 115 -17.17 -5.29 9.16
C SER A 115 -18.44 -4.79 8.45
N ALA A 116 -19.17 -3.85 9.05
CA ALA A 116 -20.34 -3.22 8.42
C ALA A 116 -19.94 -2.35 7.23
N GLN A 117 -18.88 -1.55 7.37
CA GLN A 117 -18.35 -0.74 6.27
C GLN A 117 -17.78 -1.61 5.15
N VAL A 118 -17.08 -2.71 5.49
CA VAL A 118 -16.57 -3.67 4.48
C VAL A 118 -17.71 -4.24 3.65
N LYS A 119 -18.81 -4.67 4.30
CA LYS A 119 -20.00 -5.18 3.61
C LYS A 119 -20.69 -4.10 2.77
N GLN A 120 -20.88 -2.91 3.32
CA GLN A 120 -21.55 -1.79 2.62
C GLN A 120 -20.82 -1.39 1.34
N GLN A 121 -19.49 -1.48 1.33
CA GLN A 121 -18.64 -1.10 0.20
C GLN A 121 -18.38 -2.25 -0.78
N GLU A 122 -18.95 -3.44 -0.51
CA GLU A 122 -18.79 -4.66 -1.31
C GLU A 122 -17.31 -5.00 -1.54
N LEU A 123 -16.50 -4.90 -0.48
CA LEU A 123 -15.07 -5.14 -0.58
C LEU A 123 -14.79 -6.65 -0.53
N HIS A 124 -14.21 -7.17 -1.61
CA HIS A 124 -13.75 -8.55 -1.72
C HIS A 124 -12.22 -8.60 -1.73
N THR A 125 -11.66 -9.62 -1.09
CA THR A 125 -10.21 -9.79 -0.94
C THR A 125 -9.78 -11.10 -1.56
N ILE A 126 -8.62 -11.12 -2.21
CA ILE A 126 -7.93 -12.35 -2.58
C ILE A 126 -7.26 -12.99 -1.35
N SER A 127 -6.83 -14.25 -1.48
CA SER A 127 -6.07 -14.91 -0.42
C SER A 127 -4.70 -14.26 -0.23
N THR A 128 -4.15 -14.38 0.98
CA THR A 128 -2.77 -13.94 1.27
C THR A 128 -1.75 -14.59 0.34
N GLN A 129 -1.93 -15.87 0.00
CA GLN A 129 -1.03 -16.58 -0.91
C GLN A 129 -1.04 -15.96 -2.32
N GLN A 130 -2.22 -15.70 -2.88
CA GLN A 130 -2.35 -15.03 -4.17
C GLN A 130 -1.74 -13.62 -4.14
N ALA A 131 -1.90 -12.89 -3.04
CA ALA A 131 -1.29 -11.58 -2.90
C ALA A 131 0.24 -11.68 -2.90
N LEU A 132 0.82 -12.63 -2.15
CA LEU A 132 2.26 -12.86 -2.09
C LEU A 132 2.87 -13.26 -3.43
N GLU A 133 2.13 -13.94 -4.30
CA GLU A 133 2.56 -14.27 -5.67
C GLU A 133 2.76 -13.02 -6.56
N THR A 134 2.20 -11.87 -6.16
CA THR A 134 2.40 -10.59 -6.85
C THR A 134 3.68 -9.87 -6.45
N LEU A 135 4.40 -10.37 -5.44
CA LEU A 135 5.70 -9.82 -5.04
C LEU A 135 6.71 -10.09 -6.14
N ILE A 136 7.30 -9.02 -6.64
CA ILE A 136 8.34 -9.08 -7.65
C ILE A 136 9.65 -9.07 -6.89
N TYR A 137 10.02 -10.23 -6.36
CA TYR A 137 11.40 -10.46 -5.98
C TYR A 137 12.20 -10.53 -7.28
N ASN A 138 13.25 -9.70 -7.40
CA ASN A 138 14.18 -9.73 -8.53
C ASN A 138 14.50 -11.19 -8.87
N LYS A 139 14.01 -11.67 -10.01
CA LYS A 139 14.57 -12.83 -10.69
C LYS A 139 15.88 -12.43 -11.34
#